data_AF-A0A5K0WCA4-F1
#
_entry.id   AF-A0A5K0WCA4-F1
#
_cell.length_a   1.000
_cell.length_b   1.000
_cell.length_c   1.000
_cell.angle_alpha   90.00
_cell.angle_beta   90.00
_cell.angle_gamma   90.00
#
_symmetry.space_group_name_H-M   'P 1'
#
loop_
_entity.id
_entity.type
_entity.pdbx_description
1 polymer ?
#
loop_
_entity_poly.entity_id
_entity_poly.type
_entity_poly.pdbx_seq_one_letter_code
_entity_poly.pdbx_strand_id
1 'polypeptide(L)'
;GDQASIIGGVVEFIKELQTVLQSLEAKKQRKAYSDVLSPRSVSSPRPMSSPRPAPLSPRMSLPISPRTPQPASPYKPKLHLQHQHQQQQQAQSLSFVMTPSLNSPREVHHYDNGVKDLAANSKSPVADVEVKFSGPNVLLKTVSHRIPGQALKIMTALECLSLEILHVSISTVDDTMLNTFTIK
;
A
#
# COMPACT_ATOMS: atom_id res chain seq x y z
N GLY A 1 48.61 27.12 -4.29
CA GLY A 1 48.46 25.81 -4.95
C GLY A 1 48.78 25.98 -6.41
N ASP A 2 49.45 25.02 -7.02
CA ASP A 2 49.74 25.01 -8.45
C ASP A 2 48.46 24.76 -9.27
N GLN A 3 48.30 25.48 -10.39
CA GLN A 3 47.13 25.36 -11.25
C GLN A 3 47.13 24.04 -12.05
N ALA A 4 48.30 23.50 -12.42
CA ALA A 4 48.37 22.24 -13.16
C ALA A 4 47.85 21.05 -12.34
N SER A 5 48.12 21.04 -11.03
CA SER A 5 47.64 20.04 -10.07
C SER A 5 46.12 20.11 -9.88
N ILE A 6 45.55 21.32 -9.84
CA ILE A 6 44.10 21.53 -9.73
C ILE A 6 43.39 21.06 -11.02
N ILE A 7 43.90 21.46 -12.18
CA ILE A 7 43.37 21.05 -13.49
C ILE A 7 43.50 19.53 -13.66
N GLY A 8 44.64 18.95 -13.28
CA GLY A 8 44.89 17.50 -13.30
C GLY A 8 43.89 16.72 -12.46
N GLY A 9 43.65 17.15 -11.22
CA GLY A 9 42.66 16.53 -10.33
C GLY A 9 41.23 16.59 -10.87
N VAL A 10 40.84 17.71 -11.49
CA VAL A 10 39.53 17.84 -12.15
C VAL A 10 39.41 16.91 -13.36
N VAL A 11 40.47 16.78 -14.18
CA VAL A 11 40.50 15.87 -15.33
C VAL A 11 40.45 14.40 -14.89
N GLU A 12 41.14 14.02 -13.81
CA GLU A 12 41.06 12.69 -13.20
C GLU A 12 39.62 12.38 -12.74
N PHE A 13 39.00 13.31 -12.00
CA PHE A 13 37.64 13.17 -11.50
C PHE A 13 36.59 13.05 -12.62
N ILE A 14 36.74 13.80 -13.71
CA ILE A 14 35.85 13.68 -14.89
C ILE A 14 35.95 12.27 -15.51
N LYS A 15 37.15 11.69 -15.61
CA LYS A 15 37.33 10.32 -16.11
C LYS A 15 36.71 9.28 -15.16
N GLU A 16 36.86 9.47 -13.86
CA GLU A 16 36.24 8.61 -12.84
C GLU A 16 34.71 8.64 -12.99
N LEU A 17 34.10 9.83 -13.05
CA LEU A 17 32.66 9.99 -13.26
C LEU A 17 32.17 9.33 -14.56
N GLN A 18 32.88 9.51 -15.67
CA GLN A 18 32.56 8.86 -16.95
C GLN A 18 32.61 7.32 -16.84
N THR A 19 33.61 6.79 -16.13
CA THR A 19 33.77 5.35 -15.88
C THR A 19 32.63 4.81 -15.01
N VAL A 20 32.28 5.53 -13.94
CA VAL A 20 31.15 5.18 -13.07
C VAL A 20 29.84 5.14 -13.87
N LEU A 21 29.55 6.15 -14.68
CA LEU A 21 28.34 6.20 -15.52
C LEU A 21 28.24 4.98 -16.46
N GLN A 22 29.32 4.68 -17.21
CA GLN A 22 29.35 3.50 -18.09
C GLN A 22 29.13 2.19 -17.33
N SER A 23 29.73 2.05 -16.13
CA SER A 23 29.54 0.86 -15.28
C SER A 23 28.09 0.69 -14.82
N LEU A 24 27.40 1.80 -14.52
CA LEU A 24 25.99 1.81 -14.11
C LEU A 24 25.05 1.48 -15.28
N GLU A 25 25.35 1.97 -16.48
CA GLU A 25 24.61 1.62 -17.70
C GLU A 25 24.77 0.14 -18.05
N ALA A 26 25.99 -0.41 -17.99
CA ALA A 26 26.23 -1.83 -18.17
C ALA A 26 25.55 -2.69 -17.09
N LYS A 27 25.45 -2.19 -15.84
CA LYS A 27 24.71 -2.84 -14.75
C LYS A 27 23.19 -2.81 -14.98
N LYS A 28 22.65 -1.73 -15.57
CA LYS A 28 21.23 -1.61 -15.96
C LYS A 28 20.85 -2.67 -17.00
N GLN A 29 21.68 -2.87 -18.03
CA GLN A 29 21.36 -3.83 -19.11
C GLN A 29 21.28 -5.29 -18.62
N ARG A 30 22.03 -5.67 -17.58
CA ARG A 30 21.95 -7.02 -16.98
C ARG A 30 20.65 -7.32 -16.21
N LYS A 31 19.71 -6.37 -16.09
CA LYS A 31 18.34 -6.62 -15.61
C LYS A 31 17.27 -6.59 -16.70
N ALA A 32 17.62 -6.26 -17.96
CA ALA A 32 16.68 -6.24 -19.08
C ALA A 32 16.74 -7.51 -19.95
N TYR A 33 17.74 -8.38 -19.74
CA TYR A 33 18.01 -9.55 -20.60
C TYR A 33 17.67 -10.90 -19.95
N SER A 34 17.20 -10.93 -18.71
CA SER A 34 16.73 -12.16 -18.04
C SER A 34 15.33 -12.59 -18.50
N ASP A 35 14.46 -11.65 -18.88
CA ASP A 35 13.06 -11.94 -19.24
C ASP A 35 12.83 -12.27 -20.73
N VAL A 36 13.84 -12.10 -21.59
CA VAL A 36 13.68 -12.21 -23.05
C VAL A 36 14.31 -13.48 -23.65
N LEU A 37 15.13 -14.22 -22.88
CA LEU A 37 15.73 -15.49 -23.33
C LEU A 37 15.50 -16.63 -22.33
N SER A 38 14.32 -17.24 -22.41
CA SER A 38 14.16 -18.68 -22.15
C SER A 38 13.28 -19.28 -23.24
N PRO A 39 13.88 -19.93 -24.26
CA PRO A 39 13.11 -20.50 -25.35
C PRO A 39 12.23 -21.64 -24.85
N ARG A 40 10.98 -21.60 -25.29
CA ARG A 40 9.96 -22.62 -25.13
C ARG A 40 10.46 -24.01 -25.56
N SER A 41 10.91 -24.82 -24.61
CA SER A 41 11.21 -26.24 -24.82
C SER A 41 9.92 -27.06 -24.92
N VAL A 42 9.27 -27.01 -26.09
CA VAL A 42 8.19 -27.94 -26.44
C VAL A 42 8.77 -29.28 -26.91
N SER A 43 8.62 -30.33 -26.10
CA SER A 43 8.09 -31.64 -26.52
C SER A 43 8.39 -32.75 -25.51
N SER A 44 7.34 -33.34 -24.95
CA SER A 44 7.10 -34.78 -25.14
C SER A 44 5.66 -35.17 -24.74
N PRO A 45 5.08 -36.22 -25.35
CA PRO A 45 3.69 -36.58 -25.12
C PRO A 45 3.48 -37.48 -23.89
N ARG A 46 2.21 -37.53 -23.47
CA ARG A 46 1.58 -38.41 -22.48
C ARG A 46 2.00 -39.89 -22.58
N PRO A 47 1.87 -40.66 -21.48
CA PRO A 47 0.61 -41.42 -21.34
C PRO A 47 -0.06 -41.32 -19.96
N MET A 48 -1.36 -41.62 -19.92
CA MET A 48 -2.17 -41.73 -18.70
C MET A 48 -2.16 -43.15 -18.14
N SER A 49 -1.91 -43.29 -16.84
CA SER A 49 -2.41 -44.35 -15.94
C SER A 49 -2.09 -43.88 -14.50
N SER A 50 -2.83 -44.17 -13.43
CA SER A 50 -4.02 -45.00 -13.19
C SER A 50 -4.84 -44.33 -12.05
N PRO A 51 -6.18 -44.48 -11.97
CA PRO A 51 -6.97 -43.84 -10.91
C PRO A 51 -6.75 -44.53 -9.55
N ARG A 52 -6.34 -43.77 -8.52
CA ARG A 52 -6.27 -44.27 -7.15
C ARG A 52 -7.59 -43.97 -6.42
N PRO A 53 -8.36 -44.98 -5.99
CA PRO A 53 -9.65 -44.76 -5.33
C PRO A 53 -9.47 -44.22 -3.91
N ALA A 54 -10.43 -43.40 -3.47
CA ALA A 54 -10.51 -42.92 -2.10
C ALA A 54 -11.04 -44.02 -1.15
N PRO A 55 -10.46 -44.21 0.04
CA PRO A 55 -11.10 -45.02 1.07
C PRO A 55 -12.27 -44.24 1.69
N LEU A 56 -13.46 -44.81 1.59
CA LEU A 56 -14.66 -44.39 2.31
C LEU A 56 -14.49 -44.69 3.81
N SER A 57 -14.57 -43.67 4.66
CA SER A 57 -14.78 -43.86 6.10
C SER A 57 -16.27 -43.76 6.44
N PRO A 58 -16.84 -44.71 7.22
CA PRO A 58 -18.29 -44.84 7.39
C PRO A 58 -18.88 -43.78 8.32
N ARG A 59 -20.09 -43.31 7.95
CA ARG A 59 -21.00 -42.50 8.76
C ARG A 59 -21.41 -43.27 10.02
N MET A 60 -20.87 -42.91 11.18
CA MET A 60 -21.38 -43.38 12.48
C MET A 60 -22.54 -42.50 12.93
N SER A 61 -23.77 -42.96 12.68
CA SER A 61 -24.98 -42.39 13.28
C SER A 61 -25.10 -42.88 14.73
N LEU A 62 -24.86 -41.99 15.70
CA LEU A 62 -25.17 -42.27 17.10
C LEU A 62 -26.68 -42.07 17.38
N PRO A 63 -27.27 -42.87 18.30
CA PRO A 63 -28.71 -43.00 18.42
C PRO A 63 -29.40 -41.82 19.11
N ILE A 64 -30.66 -41.67 18.77
CA ILE A 64 -31.65 -40.83 19.43
C ILE A 64 -31.72 -41.17 20.93
N SER A 65 -31.71 -40.16 21.79
CA SER A 65 -32.07 -40.27 23.22
C SER A 65 -32.70 -38.97 23.74
N PRO A 66 -33.51 -39.03 24.82
CA PRO A 66 -34.83 -38.41 24.74
C PRO A 66 -34.99 -37.06 25.47
N ARG A 67 -35.88 -36.24 24.90
CA ARG A 67 -36.89 -35.41 25.56
C ARG A 67 -36.59 -34.93 26.99
N THR A 68 -36.20 -33.66 27.11
CA THR A 68 -36.39 -32.85 28.33
C THR A 68 -37.32 -31.66 28.03
N PRO A 69 -38.00 -31.07 29.05
CA PRO A 69 -39.22 -30.28 28.82
C PRO A 69 -38.99 -28.80 28.44
N GLN A 70 -39.96 -28.22 27.75
CA GLN A 70 -40.05 -26.77 27.50
C GLN A 70 -40.34 -25.98 28.78
N PRO A 71 -39.72 -24.80 28.96
CA PRO A 71 -40.36 -23.64 29.58
C PRO A 71 -41.20 -22.89 28.53
N ALA A 72 -42.45 -22.57 28.86
CA ALA A 72 -43.32 -21.82 27.95
C ALA A 72 -42.90 -20.34 27.85
N SER A 73 -42.81 -19.82 26.63
CA SER A 73 -42.68 -18.38 26.34
C SER A 73 -43.78 -17.93 25.37
N PRO A 74 -44.77 -17.13 25.82
CA PRO A 74 -45.87 -16.69 24.97
C PRO A 74 -45.50 -15.49 24.06
N TYR A 75 -45.86 -15.57 22.76
CA TYR A 75 -46.45 -14.51 21.91
C TYR A 75 -45.91 -13.04 21.99
N LYS A 76 -45.58 -12.30 20.92
CA LYS A 76 -45.79 -12.38 19.44
C LYS A 76 -44.63 -11.68 18.69
N PRO A 77 -44.64 -11.64 17.34
CA PRO A 77 -45.04 -10.37 16.71
C PRO A 77 -46.17 -10.50 15.69
N LYS A 78 -46.91 -9.41 15.49
CA LYS A 78 -47.96 -9.25 14.46
C LYS A 78 -47.39 -8.40 13.34
N LEU A 79 -47.22 -8.95 12.13
CA LEU A 79 -47.08 -8.14 10.92
C LEU A 79 -48.40 -8.15 10.14
N HIS A 80 -48.72 -6.99 9.57
CA HIS A 80 -50.00 -6.67 8.96
C HIS A 80 -49.86 -6.73 7.43
N LEU A 81 -50.89 -7.24 6.75
CA LEU A 81 -50.92 -7.41 5.30
C LEU A 81 -52.14 -6.70 4.72
N GLN A 82 -51.92 -5.66 3.91
CA GLN A 82 -52.74 -5.30 2.72
C GLN A 82 -51.95 -4.26 1.88
N HIS A 83 -51.59 -4.53 0.61
CA HIS A 83 -52.39 -4.38 -0.63
C HIS A 83 -52.66 -2.88 -0.98
N GLN A 84 -52.53 -2.34 -2.21
CA GLN A 84 -52.02 -2.84 -3.51
C GLN A 84 -51.81 -1.66 -4.51
N HIS A 85 -51.50 -1.98 -5.79
CA HIS A 85 -51.36 -1.20 -7.05
C HIS A 85 -49.89 -1.01 -7.51
N GLN A 86 -49.38 -1.66 -8.57
CA GLN A 86 -49.68 -1.51 -10.03
C GLN A 86 -49.44 -0.08 -10.52
N GLN A 87 -48.60 0.24 -11.51
CA GLN A 87 -47.90 -0.49 -12.60
C GLN A 87 -46.60 0.32 -12.97
N GLN A 88 -45.64 -0.01 -13.86
CA GLN A 88 -45.45 -1.02 -14.93
C GLN A 88 -43.92 -1.18 -15.28
N GLN A 89 -43.59 -1.96 -16.33
CA GLN A 89 -42.40 -1.97 -17.25
C GLN A 89 -41.17 -1.06 -16.95
N GLN A 90 -39.91 -1.52 -16.96
CA GLN A 90 -39.21 -2.21 -18.07
C GLN A 90 -37.90 -2.90 -17.59
N ALA A 91 -37.44 -3.95 -18.30
CA ALA A 91 -36.18 -4.64 -17.98
C ALA A 91 -35.00 -4.09 -18.80
N GLN A 92 -33.78 -4.06 -18.22
CA GLN A 92 -32.53 -4.37 -18.95
C GLN A 92 -31.26 -4.51 -18.07
N SER A 93 -30.46 -5.50 -18.45
CA SER A 93 -28.99 -5.67 -18.33
C SER A 93 -28.24 -5.38 -17.01
N LEU A 94 -27.56 -6.43 -16.55
CA LEU A 94 -26.34 -6.35 -15.74
C LEU A 94 -25.23 -5.57 -16.47
N SER A 95 -24.61 -4.59 -15.81
CA SER A 95 -23.23 -4.17 -16.10
C SER A 95 -22.54 -3.66 -14.84
N PHE A 96 -21.69 -4.51 -14.25
CA PHE A 96 -20.68 -4.07 -13.29
C PHE A 96 -19.61 -3.29 -14.06
N VAL A 97 -19.54 -1.98 -13.87
CA VAL A 97 -18.55 -1.12 -14.53
C VAL A 97 -17.57 -0.59 -13.48
N MET A 98 -16.40 -1.22 -13.39
CA MET A 98 -15.25 -0.62 -12.69
C MET A 98 -14.78 0.59 -13.49
N THR A 99 -14.97 1.79 -12.93
CA THR A 99 -14.34 3.02 -13.42
C THR A 99 -13.12 3.37 -12.56
N PRO A 100 -11.88 3.24 -13.08
CA PRO A 100 -10.73 3.87 -12.45
C PRO A 100 -10.76 5.36 -12.84
N SER A 101 -11.25 6.23 -11.95
CA SER A 101 -11.24 7.67 -12.21
C SER A 101 -9.82 8.23 -12.06
N LEU A 102 -9.08 8.22 -13.17
CA LEU A 102 -7.81 8.90 -13.37
C LEU A 102 -8.00 10.43 -13.29
N ASN A 103 -7.97 10.98 -12.08
CA ASN A 103 -7.86 12.43 -11.87
C ASN A 103 -6.45 12.80 -11.44
N SER A 104 -5.56 12.92 -12.44
CA SER A 104 -4.29 13.63 -12.30
C SER A 104 -4.50 15.13 -12.60
N PRO A 105 -4.29 16.05 -11.63
CA PRO A 105 -4.28 17.47 -11.91
C PRO A 105 -2.88 17.94 -12.29
N ARG A 106 -2.64 17.98 -13.61
CA ARG A 106 -1.75 18.91 -14.33
C ARG A 106 -0.36 19.20 -13.73
N GLU A 107 0.67 18.64 -14.36
CA GLU A 107 2.01 19.25 -14.30
C GLU A 107 1.98 20.65 -14.91
N VAL A 108 2.10 21.67 -14.05
CA VAL A 108 2.52 23.00 -14.46
C VAL A 108 4.04 22.97 -14.52
N HIS A 109 4.62 23.01 -15.72
CA HIS A 109 6.06 23.15 -15.90
C HIS A 109 6.55 24.49 -15.32
N HIS A 110 6.98 24.46 -14.07
CA HIS A 110 7.76 25.53 -13.45
C HIS A 110 9.24 25.20 -13.64
N TYR A 111 9.99 26.10 -14.28
CA TYR A 111 11.45 26.01 -14.32
C TYR A 111 11.98 26.50 -12.96
N ASP A 112 11.95 25.62 -11.96
CA ASP A 112 12.51 25.93 -10.64
C ASP A 112 13.88 25.28 -10.41
N ASN A 113 14.70 25.95 -9.61
CA ASN A 113 16.14 25.93 -9.74
C ASN A 113 16.83 24.84 -8.90
N GLY A 114 17.11 23.69 -9.51
CA GLY A 114 18.29 22.87 -9.21
C GLY A 114 18.37 22.12 -7.88
N VAL A 115 17.51 22.41 -6.90
CA VAL A 115 17.44 21.67 -5.62
C VAL A 115 16.14 20.88 -5.56
N LYS A 116 16.22 19.58 -5.81
CA LYS A 116 15.08 18.69 -5.54
C LYS A 116 14.91 18.61 -4.02
N ASP A 117 13.91 19.32 -3.50
CA ASP A 117 13.44 19.15 -2.13
C ASP A 117 13.27 17.65 -1.83
N LEU A 118 14.11 17.13 -0.94
CA LEU A 118 14.05 15.72 -0.54
C LEU A 118 12.79 15.52 0.29
N ALA A 119 11.78 14.94 -0.34
CA ALA A 119 10.51 14.62 0.27
C ALA A 119 10.05 13.20 -0.09
N ALA A 120 9.39 12.55 0.86
CA ALA A 120 8.76 11.25 0.70
C ALA A 120 7.32 11.34 1.22
N ASN A 121 6.38 10.66 0.54
CA ASN A 121 5.04 10.48 1.05
C ASN A 121 4.65 9.00 1.03
N SER A 122 3.73 8.62 1.92
CA SER A 122 3.16 7.29 2.01
C SER A 122 1.70 7.39 2.40
N LYS A 123 0.81 6.90 1.53
CA LYS A 123 -0.64 6.93 1.73
C LYS A 123 -1.16 5.53 2.00
N SER A 124 -1.90 5.37 3.09
CA SER A 124 -2.51 4.12 3.50
C SER A 124 -3.97 4.34 3.92
N PRO A 125 -4.80 3.28 4.04
CA PRO A 125 -6.16 3.41 4.58
C PRO A 125 -6.24 3.90 6.03
N VAL A 126 -5.11 3.88 6.77
CA VAL A 126 -5.04 4.27 8.19
C VAL A 126 -4.54 5.70 8.36
N ALA A 127 -3.52 6.09 7.58
CA ALA A 127 -2.86 7.38 7.65
C ALA A 127 -2.21 7.80 6.32
N ASP A 128 -2.14 9.11 6.09
CA ASP A 128 -1.27 9.78 5.13
C ASP A 128 -0.04 10.32 5.88
N VAL A 129 1.16 10.06 5.37
CA VAL A 129 2.44 10.44 5.99
C VAL A 129 3.29 11.19 4.97
N GLU A 130 3.73 12.39 5.33
CA GLU A 130 4.62 13.23 4.53
C GLU A 130 5.90 13.50 5.35
N VAL A 131 7.05 13.32 4.72
CA VAL A 131 8.37 13.64 5.30
C VAL A 131 9.09 14.56 4.33
N LYS A 132 9.57 15.72 4.80
CA LYS A 132 10.32 16.69 3.98
C LYS A 132 11.54 17.22 4.74
N PHE A 133 12.69 17.33 4.08
CA PHE A 133 13.84 18.07 4.60
C PHE A 133 13.60 19.59 4.52
N SER A 134 14.00 20.30 5.58
CA SER A 134 13.90 21.76 5.73
C SER A 134 15.19 22.30 6.35
N GLY A 135 16.18 22.58 5.49
CA GLY A 135 17.54 22.87 5.93
C GLY A 135 18.16 21.66 6.64
N PRO A 136 18.71 21.82 7.86
CA PRO A 136 19.26 20.69 8.63
C PRO A 136 18.18 19.80 9.28
N ASN A 137 16.91 20.22 9.27
CA ASN A 137 15.83 19.55 9.99
C ASN A 137 14.97 18.67 9.07
N VAL A 138 14.28 17.70 9.65
CA VAL A 138 13.25 16.89 9.00
C VAL A 138 11.87 17.26 9.55
N LEU A 139 10.92 17.52 8.66
CA LEU A 139 9.51 17.74 8.99
C LEU A 139 8.72 16.46 8.71
N LEU A 140 8.26 15.80 9.77
CA LEU A 140 7.35 14.65 9.70
C LEU A 140 5.92 15.12 9.96
N LYS A 141 5.02 14.92 9.00
CA LYS A 141 3.58 15.13 9.14
C LYS A 141 2.85 13.80 9.03
N THR A 142 1.83 13.60 9.86
CA THR A 142 0.89 12.48 9.75
C THR A 142 -0.54 12.99 9.84
N VAL A 143 -1.39 12.60 8.89
CA VAL A 143 -2.84 12.82 8.93
C VAL A 143 -3.52 11.46 9.04
N SER A 144 -4.40 11.29 10.02
CA SER A 144 -5.19 10.07 10.20
C SER A 144 -6.54 10.35 10.84
N HIS A 145 -7.38 9.34 10.94
CA HIS A 145 -8.49 9.37 11.90
C HIS A 145 -7.96 9.45 13.34
N ARG A 146 -8.83 9.72 14.31
CA ARG A 146 -8.43 9.88 15.72
C ARG A 146 -8.03 8.55 16.35
N ILE A 147 -6.72 8.33 16.50
CA ILE A 147 -6.14 7.12 17.10
C ILE A 147 -5.55 7.46 18.48
N PRO A 148 -6.21 7.07 19.59
CA PRO A 148 -5.70 7.32 20.93
C PRO A 148 -4.28 6.77 21.14
N GLY A 149 -3.39 7.61 21.67
CA GLY A 149 -1.99 7.27 21.94
C GLY A 149 -1.07 7.14 20.73
N GLN A 150 -1.54 7.42 19.50
CA GLN A 150 -0.69 7.35 18.29
C GLN A 150 0.49 8.32 18.35
N ALA A 151 0.27 9.58 18.74
CA ALA A 151 1.35 10.56 18.88
C ALA A 151 2.42 10.11 19.89
N LEU A 152 2.02 9.48 21.00
CA LEU A 152 2.96 8.88 21.96
C LEU A 152 3.78 7.76 21.33
N LYS A 153 3.14 6.84 20.59
CA LYS A 153 3.85 5.77 19.86
C LYS A 153 4.85 6.32 18.84
N ILE A 154 4.52 7.43 18.15
CA ILE A 154 5.44 8.10 17.22
C ILE A 154 6.62 8.69 18.00
N MET A 155 6.38 9.44 19.09
CA MET A 155 7.46 10.01 19.92
C MET A 155 8.39 8.93 20.47
N THR A 156 7.86 7.82 21.02
CA THR A 156 8.67 6.68 21.47
C THR A 156 9.47 6.06 20.33
N ALA A 157 8.91 5.93 19.12
CA ALA A 157 9.66 5.41 17.97
C ALA A 157 10.80 6.36 17.53
N LEU A 158 10.58 7.67 17.56
CA LEU A 158 11.62 8.67 17.26
C LEU A 158 12.73 8.67 18.34
N GLU A 159 12.35 8.55 19.62
CA GLU A 159 13.28 8.39 20.75
C GLU A 159 14.13 7.12 20.62
N CYS A 160 13.51 5.98 20.27
CA CYS A 160 14.25 4.73 19.99
C CYS A 160 15.21 4.83 18.78
N LEU A 161 15.03 5.81 17.90
CA LEU A 161 15.92 6.12 16.78
C LEU A 161 16.95 7.22 17.12
N SER A 162 16.98 7.69 18.37
CA SER A 162 17.83 8.79 18.85
C SER A 162 17.66 10.12 18.09
N LEU A 163 16.44 10.39 17.61
CA LEU A 163 16.11 11.60 16.84
C LEU A 163 15.67 12.74 17.78
N GLU A 164 16.24 13.94 17.61
CA GLU A 164 15.95 15.09 18.48
C GLU A 164 14.66 15.80 18.01
N ILE A 165 13.58 15.71 18.79
CA ILE A 165 12.32 16.40 18.48
C ILE A 165 12.40 17.85 18.97
N LEU A 166 12.53 18.80 18.04
CA LEU A 166 12.63 20.24 18.33
C LEU A 166 11.27 20.89 18.57
N HIS A 167 10.24 20.45 17.85
CA HIS A 167 8.89 21.05 17.94
C HIS A 167 7.82 20.01 17.61
N VAL A 168 6.71 20.06 18.33
CA VAL A 168 5.54 19.20 18.14
C VAL A 168 4.29 20.06 18.02
N SER A 169 3.52 19.87 16.96
CA SER A 169 2.16 20.37 16.82
C SER A 169 1.21 19.19 16.66
N ILE A 170 0.25 19.06 17.58
CA ILE A 170 -0.83 18.07 17.50
C ILE A 170 -2.13 18.84 17.43
N SER A 171 -2.83 18.71 16.31
CA SER A 171 -4.13 19.32 16.05
C SER A 171 -5.17 18.22 15.81
N THR A 172 -6.42 18.49 16.16
CA THR A 172 -7.55 17.62 15.84
C THR A 172 -8.70 18.47 15.35
N VAL A 173 -9.28 18.10 14.21
CA VAL A 173 -10.45 18.73 13.61
C VAL A 173 -11.43 17.61 13.30
N ASP A 174 -12.62 17.69 13.89
CA ASP A 174 -13.62 16.61 13.90
C ASP A 174 -12.99 15.27 14.35
N ASP A 175 -13.00 14.25 13.48
CA ASP A 175 -12.36 12.95 13.72
C ASP A 175 -10.97 12.83 13.04
N THR A 176 -10.44 13.90 12.47
CA THR A 176 -9.12 13.93 11.82
C THR A 176 -8.05 14.47 12.77
N MET A 177 -6.98 13.71 12.98
CA MET A 177 -5.77 14.16 13.67
C MET A 177 -4.68 14.55 12.66
N LEU A 178 -4.03 15.69 12.92
CA LEU A 178 -2.82 16.13 12.26
C LEU A 178 -1.71 16.23 13.32
N ASN A 179 -0.69 15.39 13.21
CA ASN A 179 0.53 15.52 14.00
C ASN A 179 1.65 16.04 13.09
N THR A 180 2.43 17.01 13.56
CA THR A 180 3.60 17.56 12.87
C THR A 180 4.77 17.62 13.85
N PHE A 181 5.90 17.01 13.48
CA PHE A 181 7.13 16.96 14.25
C PHE A 181 8.25 17.62 13.44
N THR A 182 8.95 18.59 14.03
CA THR A 182 10.23 19.08 13.52
C THR A 182 11.33 18.33 14.26
N ILE A 183 12.17 17.63 13.50
CA ILE A 183 13.20 16.72 13.98
C ILE A 183 14.57 17.21 13.49
N LYS A 184 15.62 16.96 14.26
CA LYS A 184 17.03 17.28 13.96
C LYS A 184 17.90 16.03 14.03
#